data_AF-A0A2V2NIB3-F1
#
_entry.id   AF-A0A2V2NIB3-F1
#
_cell.length_a   1.000
_cell.length_b   1.000
_cell.length_c   1.000
_cell.angle_alpha   90.00
_cell.angle_beta   90.00
_cell.angle_gamma   90.00
#
_symmetry.space_group_name_H-M   'P 1'
#
loop_
_entity.id
_entity.type
_entity.pdbx_description
1 polymer ?
#
loop_
_entity_poly.entity_id
_entity_poly.type
_entity_poly.pdbx_seq_one_letter_code
_entity_poly.pdbx_strand_id
1 'polypeptide(L)'
;MKALSQFLGGEAWGHSVEKLMAVLDDSLEISHELLYHAKRLDRLYIISRYPDGLIYGTPHEHFTREDAEAAISSAGTILRFSQNILDSPIIISANYQVKQKLITYRVL
;
A
#
# COMPACT_ATOMS: atom_id res chain seq x y z
N MET A 1 -1.44 -2.80 0.77
CA MET A 1 -0.98 -2.00 1.94
C MET A 1 -1.86 -2.13 3.17
N LYS A 2 -3.14 -1.71 3.16
CA LYS A 2 -4.00 -1.82 4.37
C LYS A 2 -4.08 -3.25 4.94
N ALA A 3 -4.29 -4.24 4.06
CA ALA A 3 -4.28 -5.65 4.44
C ALA A 3 -2.94 -6.09 5.06
N LEU A 4 -1.80 -5.62 4.51
CA LEU A 4 -0.48 -5.91 5.05
C LEU A 4 -0.29 -5.29 6.45
N SER A 5 -0.75 -4.04 6.64
CA SER A 5 -0.73 -3.41 7.97
C SER A 5 -1.57 -4.17 8.99
N GLN A 6 -2.77 -4.58 8.63
CA GLN A 6 -3.63 -5.39 9.49
C GLN A 6 -3.02 -6.76 9.81
N PHE A 7 -2.35 -7.38 8.83
CA PHE A 7 -1.63 -8.64 9.04
C PHE A 7 -0.51 -8.49 10.08
N LEU A 8 0.23 -7.38 10.04
CA LEU A 8 1.28 -7.02 11.00
C LEU A 8 0.74 -6.48 12.34
N GLY A 9 -0.59 -6.47 12.52
CA GLY A 9 -1.23 -6.02 13.76
C GLY A 9 -1.41 -4.50 13.89
N GLY A 10 -1.14 -3.74 12.84
CA GLY A 10 -1.37 -2.31 12.77
C GLY A 10 -2.77 -1.95 12.24
N GLU A 11 -3.10 -0.66 12.32
CA GLU A 11 -4.30 -0.08 11.72
C GLU A 11 -3.88 1.06 10.77
N ALA A 12 -4.39 1.04 9.54
CA ALA A 12 -3.92 1.93 8.49
C ALA A 12 -5.06 2.79 7.90
N TRP A 13 -4.90 4.11 8.02
CA TRP A 13 -5.90 5.10 7.63
C TRP A 13 -5.50 5.90 6.38
N GLY A 14 -6.50 6.44 5.67
CA GLY A 14 -6.29 7.27 4.49
C GLY A 14 -6.18 6.53 3.16
N HIS A 15 -5.72 7.26 2.13
CA HIS A 15 -5.65 6.79 0.74
C HIS A 15 -4.27 6.93 0.09
N SER A 16 -3.34 7.66 0.72
CA SER A 16 -1.98 7.77 0.22
C SER A 16 -1.25 6.45 0.47
N VAL A 17 -0.84 5.79 -0.60
CA VAL A 17 -0.05 4.57 -0.58
C VAL A 17 1.31 4.82 0.07
N GLU A 18 1.92 5.98 -0.17
CA GLU A 18 3.18 6.37 0.49
C GLU A 18 3.00 6.43 2.01
N LYS A 19 1.99 7.13 2.51
CA LYS A 19 1.73 7.20 3.95
C LYS A 19 1.42 5.83 4.54
N LEU A 20 0.68 4.99 3.82
CA LEU A 20 0.40 3.63 4.25
C LEU A 20 1.67 2.77 4.31
N MET A 21 2.68 3.03 3.48
CA MET A 21 3.99 2.39 3.54
C MET A 21 4.86 2.95 4.67
N ALA A 22 4.84 4.26 4.91
CA ALA A 22 5.62 4.88 5.98
C ALA A 22 5.27 4.34 7.38
N VAL A 23 3.99 4.02 7.63
CA VAL A 23 3.56 3.38 8.88
C VAL A 23 4.12 1.96 9.04
N LEU A 24 4.55 1.31 7.95
CA LEU A 24 5.11 -0.03 7.96
C LEU A 24 6.63 -0.04 8.06
N ASP A 25 7.29 1.11 7.88
CA ASP A 25 8.75 1.20 7.80
C ASP A 25 9.43 0.76 9.12
N ASP A 26 8.74 0.97 10.25
CA ASP A 26 9.18 0.47 11.57
C ASP A 26 9.26 -1.07 11.64
N SER A 27 8.57 -1.78 10.75
CA SER A 27 8.48 -3.25 10.73
C SER A 27 9.07 -3.91 9.48
N LEU A 28 9.20 -3.17 8.38
CA LEU A 28 9.63 -3.66 7.08
C LEU A 28 10.50 -2.59 6.42
N GLU A 29 11.65 -2.98 5.89
CA GLU A 29 12.46 -2.07 5.08
C GLU A 29 11.72 -1.73 3.77
N ILE A 30 11.32 -0.47 3.61
CA ILE A 30 10.68 0.01 2.38
C ILE A 30 11.71 0.64 1.46
N SER A 31 11.92 0.04 0.28
CA SER A 31 12.88 0.55 -0.69
C SER A 31 12.44 1.88 -1.32
N HIS A 32 13.42 2.69 -1.73
CA HIS A 32 13.17 3.92 -2.50
C HIS A 32 12.37 3.67 -3.78
N GLU A 33 12.56 2.52 -4.43
CA GLU A 33 11.81 2.11 -5.62
C GLU A 33 10.31 1.92 -5.31
N LEU A 34 9.98 1.27 -4.18
CA LEU A 34 8.60 1.12 -3.74
C LEU A 34 7.94 2.47 -3.44
N LEU A 35 8.66 3.36 -2.76
CA LEU A 35 8.17 4.72 -2.50
C LEU A 35 7.95 5.52 -3.79
N TYR A 36 8.81 5.33 -4.80
CA TYR A 36 8.62 5.94 -6.11
C TYR A 36 7.29 5.48 -6.75
N HIS A 37 7.01 4.18 -6.74
CA HIS A 37 5.75 3.64 -7.26
C HIS A 37 4.54 4.12 -6.46
N ALA A 38 4.64 4.19 -5.13
CA ALA A 38 3.59 4.70 -4.27
C ALA A 38 3.24 6.16 -4.59
N LYS A 39 4.26 7.02 -4.69
CA LYS A 39 4.09 8.44 -5.05
C LYS A 39 3.47 8.62 -6.42
N ARG A 40 3.81 7.76 -7.38
CA ARG A 40 3.20 7.79 -8.71
C ARG A 40 1.69 7.55 -8.63
N LEU A 41 1.26 6.55 -7.88
CA LEU A 41 -0.17 6.23 -7.72
C LEU A 41 -0.92 7.30 -6.93
N ASP A 42 -0.30 7.88 -5.90
CA ASP A 42 -0.92 8.91 -5.07
C ASP A 42 -1.31 10.16 -5.87
N ARG A 43 -0.51 10.53 -6.86
CA ARG A 43 -0.82 11.64 -7.78
C ARG A 43 -2.11 11.41 -8.56
N LEU A 44 -2.44 10.16 -8.85
CA LEU A 44 -3.61 9.80 -9.64
C LEU A 44 -4.90 9.78 -8.82
N TYR A 45 -4.82 9.79 -7.48
CA TYR A 45 -5.98 9.55 -6.61
C TYR A 45 -7.13 10.55 -6.82
N ILE A 46 -6.83 11.84 -7.01
CA ILE A 46 -7.84 12.89 -7.23
C ILE A 46 -8.11 13.11 -8.72
N ILE A 47 -7.06 13.36 -9.51
CA ILE A 47 -7.19 13.80 -10.91
C ILE A 47 -7.77 12.74 -11.86
N SER A 48 -7.79 11.46 -11.46
CA SER A 48 -8.47 10.40 -12.23
C SER A 48 -10.00 10.43 -12.13
N ARG A 49 -10.56 11.24 -11.21
CA ARG A 49 -12.00 11.23 -10.88
C ARG A 49 -12.63 12.61 -10.91
N TYR A 50 -11.87 13.66 -10.59
CA TYR A 50 -12.40 15.01 -10.44
C TYR A 50 -11.73 15.96 -11.44
N PRO A 51 -12.50 16.55 -12.38
CA PRO A 51 -12.01 17.55 -13.32
C PRO A 51 -11.35 18.76 -12.66
N ASP A 52 -11.78 19.13 -11.45
CA ASP A 52 -11.25 20.28 -10.70
C ASP A 52 -9.74 20.22 -10.42
N GLY A 53 -9.14 19.02 -10.52
CA GLY A 53 -7.71 18.81 -10.41
C GLY A 53 -6.93 19.05 -11.71
N LEU A 54 -7.59 19.41 -12.81
CA LEU A 54 -7.02 19.62 -14.14
C LEU A 54 -7.17 21.08 -14.56
N ILE A 55 -6.28 21.54 -15.44
CA ILE A 55 -6.32 22.93 -15.95
C ILE A 55 -7.58 23.18 -16.79
N TYR A 56 -8.04 22.15 -17.52
CA TYR A 56 -9.29 22.17 -18.30
C TYR A 56 -9.70 20.73 -18.66
N GLY A 57 -10.92 20.52 -19.14
CA GLY A 57 -11.37 19.22 -19.65
C GLY A 57 -11.62 18.17 -18.55
N THR A 58 -11.73 16.91 -18.97
CA THR A 58 -12.09 15.76 -18.14
C THR A 58 -10.91 14.79 -17.98
N PRO A 59 -10.87 13.97 -16.93
CA PRO A 59 -9.80 12.98 -16.75
C PRO A 59 -9.52 12.11 -17.98
N HIS A 60 -10.55 11.65 -18.69
CA HIS A 60 -10.40 10.80 -19.88
C HIS A 60 -9.58 11.46 -21.00
N GLU A 61 -9.64 12.78 -21.13
CA GLU A 61 -8.91 13.53 -22.16
C GLU A 61 -7.44 13.75 -21.81
N HIS A 62 -7.06 13.62 -20.53
CA HIS A 62 -5.70 13.88 -20.05
C HIS A 62 -4.87 12.62 -19.83
N PHE A 63 -5.50 11.46 -19.67
CA PHE A 63 -4.79 10.20 -19.48
C PHE A 63 -4.50 9.49 -20.78
N THR A 64 -3.22 9.19 -20.99
CA THR A 64 -2.76 8.38 -22.11
C THR A 64 -2.80 6.89 -21.76
N ARG A 65 -2.60 6.04 -22.78
CA ARG A 65 -2.43 4.60 -22.56
C ARG A 65 -1.19 4.31 -21.73
N GLU A 66 -0.12 5.04 -22.00
CA GLU A 66 1.18 4.93 -21.35
C GLU A 66 1.08 5.27 -19.86
N ASP A 67 0.26 6.27 -19.50
CA ASP A 67 -0.03 6.59 -18.09
C ASP A 67 -0.72 5.43 -17.38
N ALA A 68 -1.72 4.82 -18.03
CA ALA A 68 -2.44 3.68 -17.48
C ALA A 68 -1.52 2.46 -17.31
N GLU A 69 -0.71 2.14 -18.31
CA GLU A 69 0.25 1.03 -18.27
C GLU A 69 1.29 1.25 -17.16
N ALA A 70 1.81 2.47 -17.00
CA ALA A 70 2.74 2.80 -15.93
C ALA A 70 2.10 2.72 -14.53
N ALA A 71 0.83 3.11 -14.39
CA ALA A 71 0.07 2.98 -13.15
C ALA A 71 -0.17 1.51 -12.79
N ILE A 72 -0.60 0.69 -13.76
CA ILE A 72 -0.81 -0.75 -13.59
C ILE A 72 0.49 -1.44 -13.18
N SER A 73 1.60 -1.12 -13.86
CA SER A 73 2.93 -1.65 -13.53
C SER A 73 3.33 -1.30 -12.10
N SER A 74 3.15 -0.03 -11.71
CA SER A 74 3.44 0.44 -10.35
C SER A 74 2.60 -0.27 -9.29
N ALA A 75 1.29 -0.42 -9.53
CA ALA A 75 0.41 -1.17 -8.65
C ALA A 75 0.83 -2.64 -8.54
N GLY A 76 1.22 -3.26 -9.66
CA GLY A 76 1.73 -4.63 -9.70
C GLY A 76 2.98 -4.82 -8.85
N THR A 77 3.93 -3.88 -8.89
CA THR A 77 5.13 -3.92 -8.04
C THR A 77 4.78 -3.90 -6.55
N ILE A 78 3.87 -3.01 -6.15
CA ILE A 78 3.44 -2.88 -4.75
C ILE A 78 2.66 -4.11 -4.27
N LEU A 79 1.82 -4.69 -5.14
CA LEU A 79 1.08 -5.91 -4.83
C LEU A 79 2.02 -7.11 -4.65
N ARG A 80 3.00 -7.28 -5.54
CA ARG A 80 4.02 -8.34 -5.40
C ARG A 80 4.80 -8.20 -4.11
N PHE A 81 5.23 -6.98 -3.77
CA PHE A 81 5.87 -6.73 -2.47
C PHE A 81 4.97 -7.16 -1.30
N SER A 82 3.71 -6.75 -1.31
CA SER A 82 2.76 -7.13 -0.24
C SER A 82 2.60 -8.65 -0.16
N GLN A 83 2.47 -9.32 -1.30
CA GLN A 83 2.28 -10.77 -1.38
C GLN A 83 3.50 -11.53 -0.83
N ASN A 84 4.71 -11.11 -1.20
CA ASN A 84 5.94 -11.74 -0.72
C ASN A 84 6.07 -11.69 0.81
N ILE A 85 5.62 -10.61 1.45
CA ILE A 85 5.62 -10.51 2.91
C ILE A 85 4.54 -11.40 3.52
N LEU A 86 3.34 -11.41 2.95
CA LEU A 86 2.22 -12.22 3.44
C LEU A 86 2.50 -13.73 3.33
N ASP A 87 3.22 -14.15 2.30
CA ASP A 87 3.57 -15.55 2.07
C ASP A 87 4.84 -15.99 2.81
N SER A 88 5.56 -15.06 3.45
CA SER A 88 6.81 -15.37 4.15
C SER A 88 6.56 -16.26 5.39
N PRO A 89 7.07 -17.51 5.43
CA PRO A 89 6.81 -18.43 6.53
C PRO A 89 7.33 -17.92 7.88
N ILE A 90 8.41 -17.14 7.84
CA ILE A 90 9.03 -16.53 9.02
C ILE A 90 8.09 -15.48 9.62
N ILE A 91 7.52 -14.60 8.79
CA ILE A 91 6.62 -13.53 9.25
C ILE A 91 5.30 -14.12 9.74
N ILE A 92 4.75 -15.11 9.03
CA ILE A 92 3.51 -15.80 9.44
C ILE A 92 3.68 -16.44 10.81
N SER A 93 4.77 -17.18 11.03
CA SER A 93 5.02 -17.85 12.31
C SER A 93 5.23 -16.86 13.45
N ALA A 94 5.97 -15.77 13.23
CA ALA A 94 6.13 -14.69 14.22
C ALA A 94 4.79 -14.05 14.60
N ASN A 95 3.95 -13.69 13.61
CA ASN A 95 2.64 -13.11 13.87
C ASN A 95 1.70 -14.06 14.62
N TYR A 96 1.74 -15.35 14.31
CA TYR A 96 0.93 -16.36 15.02
C TYR A 96 1.27 -16.43 16.51
N GLN A 97 2.57 -16.41 16.86
CA GLN A 97 3.02 -16.45 18.26
C GLN A 97 2.62 -15.19 19.05
N VAL A 98 2.69 -14.01 18.43
CA VAL A 98 2.26 -12.75 19.06
C VAL A 98 0.75 -12.76 19.34
N LYS A 99 -0.06 -13.20 18.37
CA LYS A 99 -1.52 -13.29 18.56
C LYS A 99 -1.90 -14.31 19.64
N GLN A 100 -1.24 -15.46 19.71
CA GLN A 100 -1.48 -16.43 20.80
C GLN A 100 -1.19 -15.84 22.18
N LYS A 101 -0.05 -15.15 22.36
CA LYS A 101 0.25 -14.46 23.62
C LYS A 101 -0.82 -13.45 24.02
N LEU A 102 -1.23 -12.58 23.09
CA LEU A 102 -2.25 -11.55 23.36
C LEU A 102 -3.62 -12.14 23.72
N ILE A 103 -3.99 -13.28 23.14
CA ILE A 103 -5.22 -13.99 23.52
C ILE A 103 -5.10 -14.51 24.96
N THR A 104 -3.98 -15.13 25.33
CA THR A 104 -3.76 -15.63 26.70
C THR A 104 -3.86 -14.53 27.76
N TYR A 105 -3.37 -13.32 27.48
CA TYR A 105 -3.45 -12.18 28.42
C TYR A 105 -4.84 -11.52 28.51
N ARG A 106 -5.76 -11.78 27.57
CA ARG A 106 -7.12 -11.21 27.58
C ARG A 106 -8.17 -12.07 28.30
N VAL A 107 -7.81 -13.29 28.70
CA VAL A 107 -8.72 -14.26 29.36
C VAL A 107 -8.37 -14.44 30.85
N LEU A 108 -7.46 -13.60 31.38
CA LEU A 108 -7.15 -13.45 32.80
C LEU A 108 -7.62 -12.06 33.27
#